data_AF-A0A969EVW4-F1
#
_entry.id   AF-A0A969EVW4-F1
#
_cell.length_a   1.000
_cell.length_b   1.000
_cell.length_c   1.000
_cell.angle_alpha   90.00
_cell.angle_beta   90.00
_cell.angle_gamma   90.00
#
_symmetry.space_group_name_H-M   'P 1'
#
loop_
_entity.id
_entity.type
_entity.pdbx_description
1 polymer ?
#
loop_
_entity_poly.entity_id
_entity_poly.type
_entity_poly.pdbx_seq_one_letter_code
_entity_poly.pdbx_strand_id
1 'polypeptide(L)'
;MSLVDEISTNWHTKLQQEISQTATHGAIVQWLVGEEHERYDALTPAQLKIAEQAMDYRYRILKERYLGRSQERAYRNLIQRLSSVFVLRNKIKTWISLSRDRQRTVVDVLQEVLQELLQHDNYMQQQIAWIGQCTDDTRLRNVLVLASLEEYCLRPIRNQPLLTYRFVNYLRRSQRGGMTQVPSAEFIRLVSEEIGQDDEQGSVSLLDNSAVEDYHAAQAQLEQQELRQNVVRRLSDYLEEKVDPLAASWLQLYLQGITQDGISEQLGIPIKQVYRLREKVSYHALKVFAARQSPELVAEWLGQQNR
;
A
#
# COMPACT_ATOMS: atom_id res chain seq x y z
N MET A 1 30.80 10.96 -8.96
CA MET A 1 29.84 9.88 -9.26
C MET A 1 28.68 10.06 -8.31
N SER A 2 27.46 10.11 -8.82
CA SER A 2 26.26 10.12 -7.98
C SER A 2 26.07 8.73 -7.37
N LEU A 3 25.31 8.64 -6.28
CA LEU A 3 25.02 7.36 -5.63
C LEU A 3 24.21 6.44 -6.56
N VAL A 4 23.42 7.02 -7.46
CA VAL A 4 22.66 6.27 -8.49
C VAL A 4 23.56 5.66 -9.56
N ASP A 5 24.65 6.32 -9.94
CA ASP A 5 25.60 5.77 -10.91
C ASP A 5 26.27 4.51 -10.36
N GLU A 6 26.56 4.48 -9.06
CA GLU A 6 27.15 3.33 -8.37
C GLU A 6 26.16 2.16 -8.33
N ILE A 7 24.92 2.41 -7.91
CA ILE A 7 23.84 1.41 -7.92
C ILE A 7 23.61 0.85 -9.32
N SER A 8 23.54 1.74 -10.32
CA SER A 8 23.32 1.36 -11.72
C SER A 8 24.47 0.50 -12.24
N THR A 9 25.71 0.83 -11.89
CA THR A 9 26.90 0.04 -12.27
C THR A 9 26.88 -1.34 -11.62
N ASN A 10 26.56 -1.42 -10.33
CA ASN A 10 26.45 -2.67 -9.60
C ASN A 10 25.38 -3.58 -10.22
N TRP A 11 24.22 -3.02 -10.56
CA TRP A 11 23.17 -3.76 -11.26
C TRP A 11 23.60 -4.20 -12.66
N HIS A 12 24.28 -3.36 -13.44
CA HIS A 12 24.82 -3.79 -14.73
C HIS A 12 25.76 -4.99 -14.59
N THR A 13 26.68 -4.96 -13.63
CA THR A 13 27.59 -6.08 -13.36
C THR A 13 26.83 -7.35 -12.99
N LYS A 14 25.82 -7.24 -12.12
CA LYS A 14 24.97 -8.38 -11.70
C LYS A 14 24.20 -8.96 -12.89
N LEU A 15 23.57 -8.13 -13.71
CA LEU A 15 22.82 -8.59 -14.88
C LEU A 15 23.71 -9.23 -15.95
N GLN A 16 24.94 -8.75 -16.13
CA GLN A 16 25.91 -9.35 -17.04
C GLN A 16 26.28 -10.79 -16.67
N GLN A 17 26.32 -11.10 -15.37
CA GLN A 17 26.60 -12.45 -14.89
C GLN A 17 25.40 -13.39 -15.01
N GLU A 18 24.19 -12.86 -14.88
CA GLU A 18 22.97 -13.66 -14.77
C GLU A 18 22.14 -13.78 -16.06
N ILE A 19 22.26 -12.83 -16.98
CA ILE A 19 21.45 -12.74 -18.20
C ILE A 19 22.36 -12.58 -19.42
N SER A 20 22.31 -13.54 -20.35
CA SER A 20 23.15 -13.52 -21.56
C SER A 20 22.76 -12.44 -22.58
N GLN A 21 21.52 -11.92 -22.53
CA GLN A 21 20.99 -10.93 -23.46
C GLN A 21 21.33 -9.49 -23.04
N THR A 22 22.50 -9.02 -23.47
CA THR A 22 23.04 -7.69 -23.12
C THR A 22 22.16 -6.52 -23.54
N ALA A 23 21.39 -6.67 -24.63
CA ALA A 23 20.50 -5.63 -25.13
C ALA A 23 19.36 -5.25 -24.15
N THR A 24 19.06 -6.11 -23.17
CA THR A 24 17.99 -5.86 -22.18
C THR A 24 18.49 -5.27 -20.87
N HIS A 25 19.81 -5.29 -20.62
CA HIS A 25 20.39 -4.91 -19.32
C HIS A 25 20.11 -3.44 -18.96
N GLY A 26 20.37 -2.52 -19.88
CA GLY A 26 20.19 -1.08 -19.62
C GLY A 26 18.74 -0.73 -19.27
N ALA A 27 17.78 -1.30 -20.00
CA ALA A 27 16.36 -1.11 -19.74
C ALA A 27 15.93 -1.66 -18.38
N ILE A 28 16.42 -2.85 -18.00
CA ILE A 28 16.13 -3.44 -16.69
C ILE A 28 16.71 -2.57 -15.57
N VAL A 29 17.94 -2.07 -15.72
CA VAL A 29 18.57 -1.19 -14.71
C VAL A 29 17.78 0.11 -14.54
N GLN A 30 17.43 0.79 -15.63
CA GLN A 30 16.60 2.00 -15.59
C GLN A 30 15.24 1.77 -14.93
N TRP A 31 14.62 0.62 -15.19
CA TRP A 31 13.37 0.24 -14.55
C TRP A 31 13.51 -0.06 -13.05
N LEU A 32 14.61 -0.69 -12.63
CA LEU A 32 14.88 -0.98 -11.22
C LEU A 32 15.14 0.30 -10.43
N VAL A 33 15.95 1.21 -10.98
CA VAL A 33 16.29 2.50 -10.36
C VAL A 33 15.08 3.44 -10.33
N GLY A 34 14.25 3.42 -11.36
CA GLY A 34 13.07 4.30 -11.47
C GLY A 34 13.39 5.67 -12.06
N GLU A 35 12.36 6.51 -12.19
CA GLU A 35 12.43 7.83 -12.85
C GLU A 35 13.21 8.88 -12.02
N GLU A 36 12.96 8.94 -10.72
CA GLU A 36 13.48 9.99 -9.82
C GLU A 36 14.89 9.66 -9.30
N HIS A 37 15.92 9.89 -10.11
CA HIS A 37 17.32 9.62 -9.76
C HIS A 37 17.83 10.55 -8.63
N GLU A 38 17.41 11.81 -8.61
CA GLU A 38 17.84 12.81 -7.62
C GLU A 38 17.42 12.45 -6.18
N ARG A 39 16.41 11.58 -6.02
CA ARG A 39 15.88 11.18 -4.72
C ARG A 39 16.85 10.32 -3.91
N TYR A 40 17.76 9.61 -4.58
CA TYR A 40 18.72 8.72 -3.91
C TYR A 40 19.76 9.49 -3.10
N ASP A 41 20.16 10.68 -3.55
CA ASP A 41 21.14 11.51 -2.84
C ASP A 41 20.57 12.08 -1.52
N ALA A 42 19.25 12.08 -1.36
CA ALA A 42 18.56 12.51 -0.14
C ALA A 42 18.23 11.35 0.83
N LEU A 43 18.49 10.09 0.47
CA LEU A 43 18.16 8.93 1.29
C LEU A 43 19.16 8.75 2.44
N THR A 44 18.65 8.43 3.62
CA THR A 44 19.49 7.92 4.70
C THR A 44 20.02 6.52 4.35
N PRO A 45 21.14 6.07 4.96
CA PRO A 45 21.68 4.74 4.71
C PRO A 45 20.68 3.59 4.96
N ALA A 46 19.78 3.75 5.93
CA ALA A 46 18.73 2.76 6.20
C ALA A 46 17.69 2.71 5.08
N GLN A 47 17.26 3.88 4.57
CA GLN A 47 16.31 3.96 3.46
C GLN A 47 16.93 3.48 2.15
N LEU A 48 18.23 3.73 1.96
CA LEU A 48 18.97 3.23 0.81
C LEU A 48 18.98 1.70 0.78
N LYS A 49 19.27 1.06 1.92
CA LYS A 49 19.22 -0.41 2.04
C LYS A 49 17.83 -0.96 1.72
N ILE A 50 16.77 -0.27 2.16
CA ILE A 50 15.39 -0.63 1.82
C ILE A 50 15.15 -0.51 0.31
N ALA A 51 15.61 0.57 -0.32
CA ALA A 51 15.49 0.75 -1.77
C ALA A 51 16.21 -0.34 -2.56
N GLU A 52 17.43 -0.72 -2.16
CA GLU A 52 18.18 -1.82 -2.78
C GLU A 52 17.45 -3.17 -2.65
N GLN A 53 16.88 -3.45 -1.46
CA GLN A 53 16.06 -4.64 -1.24
C GLN A 53 14.81 -4.66 -2.13
N ALA A 54 14.17 -3.49 -2.33
CA ALA A 54 13.04 -3.35 -3.23
C ALA A 54 13.43 -3.69 -4.69
N MET A 55 14.59 -3.21 -5.14
CA MET A 55 15.12 -3.52 -6.47
C MET A 55 15.38 -5.01 -6.62
N ASP A 56 16.01 -5.64 -5.62
CA ASP A 56 16.27 -7.08 -5.61
C ASP A 56 14.98 -7.91 -5.68
N TYR A 57 13.97 -7.52 -4.90
CA TYR A 57 12.67 -8.18 -4.92
C TYR A 57 12.00 -8.06 -6.29
N ARG A 58 11.96 -6.85 -6.85
CA ARG A 58 11.36 -6.58 -8.16
C ARG A 58 12.08 -7.33 -9.28
N TYR A 59 13.41 -7.37 -9.24
CA TYR A 59 14.21 -8.15 -10.18
C TYR A 59 13.96 -9.65 -10.07
N ARG A 60 13.83 -10.19 -8.84
CA ARG A 60 13.53 -11.59 -8.61
C ARG A 60 12.19 -11.99 -9.23
N ILE A 61 11.15 -11.18 -9.03
CA ILE A 61 9.85 -11.36 -9.68
C ILE A 61 10.01 -11.44 -11.20
N LEU A 62 10.71 -10.47 -11.80
CA LEU A 62 10.97 -10.45 -13.25
C LEU A 62 11.66 -11.73 -13.70
N LYS A 63 12.80 -12.08 -13.09
CA LYS A 63 13.65 -13.21 -13.49
C LYS A 63 12.94 -14.54 -13.39
N GLU A 64 12.26 -14.81 -12.28
CA GLU A 64 11.67 -16.12 -12.01
C GLU A 64 10.40 -16.37 -12.82
N ARG A 65 9.55 -15.35 -12.95
CA ARG A 65 8.17 -15.50 -13.44
C ARG A 65 7.96 -15.00 -14.85
N TYR A 66 8.74 -14.05 -15.34
CA TYR A 66 8.38 -13.33 -16.56
C TYR A 66 9.47 -13.35 -17.64
N LEU A 67 10.74 -13.18 -17.27
CA LEU A 67 11.84 -13.10 -18.20
C LEU A 67 11.99 -14.40 -19.01
N GLY A 68 12.12 -14.27 -20.33
CA GLY A 68 12.24 -15.42 -21.25
C GLY A 68 10.97 -16.25 -21.43
N ARG A 69 9.85 -15.94 -20.74
CA ARG A 69 8.58 -16.65 -20.90
C ARG A 69 7.79 -16.14 -22.12
N SER A 70 6.85 -16.95 -22.61
CA SER A 70 5.84 -16.50 -23.58
C SER A 70 4.80 -15.60 -22.89
N GLN A 71 4.12 -14.74 -23.66
CA GLN A 71 3.13 -13.81 -23.11
C GLN A 71 1.99 -14.54 -22.36
N GLU A 72 1.49 -15.65 -22.92
CA GLU A 72 0.45 -16.45 -22.26
C GLU A 72 0.92 -17.03 -20.93
N ARG A 73 2.15 -17.54 -20.88
CA ARG A 73 2.73 -18.12 -19.66
C ARG A 73 3.00 -17.04 -18.61
N ALA A 74 3.52 -15.89 -19.03
CA ALA A 74 3.72 -14.73 -18.18
C ALA A 74 2.40 -14.29 -17.54
N TYR A 75 1.34 -14.13 -18.33
CA TYR A 75 0.02 -13.77 -17.81
C TYR A 75 -0.54 -14.84 -16.85
N ARG A 76 -0.43 -16.13 -17.21
CA ARG A 76 -0.85 -17.23 -16.33
C ARG A 76 -0.13 -17.21 -14.99
N ASN A 77 1.19 -16.93 -14.99
CA ASN A 77 1.98 -16.82 -13.77
C ASN A 77 1.48 -15.69 -12.87
N LEU A 78 1.15 -14.52 -13.43
CA LEU A 78 0.56 -13.40 -12.69
C LEU A 78 -0.77 -13.81 -12.05
N ILE A 79 -1.70 -14.34 -12.85
CA ILE A 79 -3.03 -14.74 -12.37
C ILE A 79 -2.92 -15.80 -11.29
N GLN A 80 -2.08 -16.83 -11.46
CA GLN A 80 -1.87 -17.86 -10.46
C GLN A 80 -1.31 -17.28 -9.16
N ARG A 81 -0.31 -16.40 -9.25
CA ARG A 81 0.30 -15.76 -8.08
C ARG A 81 -0.70 -14.92 -7.32
N LEU A 82 -1.43 -14.05 -8.00
CA LEU A 82 -2.37 -13.14 -7.36
C LEU A 82 -3.62 -13.88 -6.86
N SER A 83 -4.06 -14.94 -7.55
CA SER A 83 -5.15 -15.79 -7.06
C SER A 83 -4.77 -16.52 -5.77
N SER A 84 -3.49 -16.91 -5.60
CA SER A 84 -3.01 -17.60 -4.39
C SER A 84 -3.25 -16.81 -3.10
N VAL A 85 -3.27 -15.48 -3.17
CA VAL A 85 -3.61 -14.58 -2.05
C VAL A 85 -5.01 -14.88 -1.48
N PHE A 86 -5.90 -15.42 -2.30
CA PHE A 86 -7.30 -15.66 -1.96
C PHE A 86 -7.64 -17.13 -1.71
N VAL A 87 -6.72 -18.08 -1.99
CA VAL A 87 -6.98 -19.53 -1.95
C VAL A 87 -7.37 -20.03 -0.55
N LEU A 88 -6.85 -19.39 0.50
CA LEU A 88 -7.10 -19.76 1.89
C LEU A 88 -8.39 -19.14 2.47
N ARG A 89 -9.04 -18.21 1.76
CA ARG A 89 -10.13 -17.40 2.33
C ARG A 89 -11.50 -17.94 1.91
N ASN A 90 -12.02 -18.89 2.69
CA ASN A 90 -13.36 -19.48 2.50
C ASN A 90 -14.46 -18.42 2.30
N LYS A 91 -14.34 -17.27 2.97
CA LYS A 91 -15.29 -16.16 2.87
C LYS A 91 -15.30 -15.46 1.51
N ILE A 92 -14.19 -15.46 0.75
CA ILE A 92 -14.14 -14.90 -0.62
C ILE A 92 -14.97 -15.75 -1.59
N LYS A 93 -14.87 -17.08 -1.48
CA LYS A 93 -15.70 -18.00 -2.26
C LYS A 93 -17.18 -17.79 -1.96
N THR A 94 -17.54 -17.65 -0.69
CA THR A 94 -18.91 -17.33 -0.26
C THR A 94 -19.39 -16.01 -0.86
N TRP A 95 -18.56 -14.96 -0.86
CA TRP A 95 -18.93 -13.64 -1.40
C TRP A 95 -19.14 -13.63 -2.91
N ILE A 96 -18.33 -14.35 -3.67
CA ILE A 96 -18.54 -14.50 -5.12
C ILE A 96 -19.84 -15.27 -5.38
N SER A 97 -20.09 -16.34 -4.61
CA SER A 97 -21.34 -17.11 -4.73
C SER A 97 -22.60 -16.33 -4.33
N LEU A 98 -22.46 -15.35 -3.43
CA LEU A 98 -23.52 -14.42 -3.01
C LEU A 98 -23.63 -13.20 -3.94
N SER A 99 -22.64 -12.94 -4.77
CA SER A 99 -22.71 -11.91 -5.79
C SER A 99 -23.77 -12.28 -6.83
N ARG A 100 -24.36 -11.26 -7.46
CA ARG A 100 -25.46 -11.40 -8.42
C ARG A 100 -25.12 -12.34 -9.58
N ASP A 101 -23.83 -12.51 -9.87
CA ASP A 101 -23.31 -13.35 -10.95
C ASP A 101 -22.67 -14.62 -10.38
N ARG A 102 -23.50 -15.61 -10.07
CA ARG A 102 -23.09 -16.89 -9.45
C ARG A 102 -22.18 -17.75 -10.33
N GLN A 103 -21.93 -17.33 -11.58
CA GLN A 103 -21.02 -18.01 -12.50
C GLN A 103 -19.60 -17.43 -12.50
N ARG A 104 -19.38 -16.24 -11.90
CA ARG A 104 -18.06 -15.63 -11.83
C ARG A 104 -17.14 -16.42 -10.90
N THR A 105 -15.87 -16.51 -11.29
CA THR A 105 -14.80 -17.08 -10.48
C THR A 105 -13.95 -15.95 -9.86
N VAL A 106 -13.12 -16.30 -8.86
CA VAL A 106 -12.11 -15.37 -8.29
C VAL A 106 -11.22 -14.81 -9.39
N VAL A 107 -10.90 -15.63 -10.39
CA VAL A 107 -10.04 -15.26 -11.51
C VAL A 107 -10.71 -14.17 -12.35
N ASP A 108 -12.01 -14.28 -12.64
CA ASP A 108 -12.71 -13.29 -13.48
C ASP A 108 -12.72 -11.90 -12.80
N VAL A 109 -13.05 -11.87 -11.51
CA VAL A 109 -13.04 -10.62 -10.73
C VAL A 109 -11.61 -10.06 -10.62
N LEU A 110 -10.63 -10.94 -10.43
CA LEU A 110 -9.22 -10.54 -10.38
C LEU A 110 -8.79 -9.89 -11.71
N GLN A 111 -9.17 -10.46 -12.86
CA GLN A 111 -8.84 -9.88 -14.16
C GLN A 111 -9.41 -8.47 -14.33
N GLU A 112 -10.66 -8.25 -13.92
CA GLU A 112 -11.29 -6.93 -13.95
C GLU A 112 -10.58 -5.92 -13.02
N VAL A 113 -10.20 -6.36 -11.81
CA VAL A 113 -9.43 -5.52 -10.86
C VAL A 113 -8.07 -5.14 -11.44
N LEU A 114 -7.35 -6.09 -12.04
CA LEU A 114 -6.05 -5.82 -12.67
C LEU A 114 -6.21 -4.87 -13.86
N GLN A 115 -7.28 -5.03 -14.65
CA GLN A 115 -7.59 -4.12 -15.74
C GLN A 115 -7.91 -2.70 -15.22
N GLU A 116 -8.68 -2.56 -14.13
CA GLU A 116 -8.92 -1.26 -13.50
C GLU A 116 -7.61 -0.60 -13.05
N LEU A 117 -6.70 -1.38 -12.43
CA LEU A 117 -5.38 -0.88 -12.01
C LEU A 117 -4.54 -0.43 -13.21
N LEU A 118 -4.50 -1.23 -14.28
CA LEU A 118 -3.74 -0.92 -15.48
C LEU A 118 -4.30 0.24 -16.31
N GLN A 119 -5.53 0.69 -16.06
CA GLN A 119 -6.17 1.78 -16.81
C GLN A 119 -6.33 3.07 -16.00
N HIS A 120 -6.58 2.95 -14.69
CA HIS A 120 -7.04 4.08 -13.87
C HIS A 120 -6.19 4.33 -12.62
N ASP A 121 -5.31 3.41 -12.23
CA ASP A 121 -4.45 3.63 -11.07
C ASP A 121 -3.25 4.52 -11.46
N ASN A 122 -3.14 5.68 -10.82
CA ASN A 122 -2.12 6.69 -11.14
C ASN A 122 -0.70 6.14 -11.03
N TYR A 123 -0.42 5.33 -10.02
CA TYR A 123 0.90 4.75 -9.83
C TYR A 123 1.23 3.79 -10.97
N MET A 124 0.29 2.91 -11.34
CA MET A 124 0.50 2.01 -12.47
C MET A 124 0.62 2.75 -13.81
N GLN A 125 -0.14 3.83 -14.04
CA GLN A 125 0.03 4.65 -15.24
C GLN A 125 1.42 5.27 -15.33
N GLN A 126 1.95 5.80 -14.22
CA GLN A 126 3.31 6.33 -14.15
C GLN A 126 4.35 5.24 -14.42
N GLN A 127 4.19 4.06 -13.82
CA GLN A 127 5.10 2.93 -14.09
C GLN A 127 5.07 2.49 -15.56
N ILE A 128 3.88 2.41 -16.18
CA ILE A 128 3.75 2.06 -17.60
C ILE A 128 4.44 3.10 -18.48
N ALA A 129 4.25 4.39 -18.18
CA ALA A 129 4.90 5.49 -18.90
C ALA A 129 6.43 5.42 -18.78
N TRP A 130 6.95 5.21 -17.56
CA TRP A 130 8.39 5.08 -17.30
C TRP A 130 9.00 3.86 -18.00
N ILE A 131 8.35 2.69 -17.91
CA ILE A 131 8.80 1.48 -18.61
C ILE A 131 8.84 1.71 -20.13
N GLY A 132 7.89 2.49 -20.67
CA GLY A 132 7.88 2.88 -22.08
C GLY A 132 9.09 3.72 -22.48
N GLN A 133 9.71 4.46 -21.56
CA GLN A 133 10.95 5.19 -21.79
C GLN A 133 12.20 4.30 -21.63
N CYS A 134 12.11 3.22 -20.84
CA CYS A 134 13.22 2.31 -20.60
C CYS A 134 13.54 1.43 -21.83
N THR A 135 12.55 1.10 -22.68
CA THR A 135 12.77 0.21 -23.84
C THR A 135 11.69 0.33 -24.92
N ASP A 136 12.13 0.23 -26.18
CA ASP A 136 11.25 0.07 -27.34
C ASP A 136 10.84 -1.39 -27.61
N ASP A 137 11.51 -2.36 -26.96
CA ASP A 137 11.15 -3.78 -27.11
C ASP A 137 9.81 -4.06 -26.41
N THR A 138 8.78 -4.30 -27.22
CA THR A 138 7.43 -4.58 -26.74
C THR A 138 7.37 -5.81 -25.85
N ARG A 139 8.18 -6.84 -26.11
CA ARG A 139 8.20 -8.05 -25.29
C ARG A 139 8.79 -7.76 -23.91
N LEU A 140 9.90 -7.04 -23.86
CA LEU A 140 10.54 -6.62 -22.61
C LEU A 140 9.60 -5.70 -21.81
N ARG A 141 9.04 -4.67 -22.47
CA ARG A 141 8.07 -3.76 -21.86
C ARG A 141 6.92 -4.50 -21.19
N ASN A 142 6.32 -5.48 -21.88
CA ASN A 142 5.20 -6.25 -21.32
C ASN A 142 5.60 -7.02 -20.04
N VAL A 143 6.77 -7.66 -20.01
CA VAL A 143 7.21 -8.41 -18.81
C VAL A 143 7.57 -7.49 -17.65
N LEU A 144 8.12 -6.30 -17.92
CA LEU A 144 8.40 -5.29 -16.90
C LEU A 144 7.10 -4.75 -16.27
N VAL A 145 6.06 -4.51 -17.09
CA VAL A 145 4.74 -4.10 -16.59
C VAL A 145 4.12 -5.19 -15.72
N LEU A 146 4.18 -6.46 -16.14
CA LEU A 146 3.65 -7.58 -15.36
C LEU A 146 4.39 -7.74 -14.01
N ALA A 147 5.71 -7.63 -14.00
CA ALA A 147 6.50 -7.68 -12.76
C ALA A 147 6.16 -6.52 -11.82
N SER A 148 6.00 -5.31 -12.36
CA SER A 148 5.61 -4.12 -11.58
C SER A 148 4.20 -4.24 -11.01
N LEU A 149 3.27 -4.79 -11.78
CA LEU A 149 1.90 -5.03 -11.34
C LEU A 149 1.83 -6.08 -10.23
N GLU A 150 2.58 -7.18 -10.35
CA GLU A 150 2.67 -8.20 -9.29
C GLU A 150 3.20 -7.59 -8.00
N GLU A 151 4.33 -6.88 -8.07
CA GLU A 151 4.95 -6.21 -6.93
C GLU A 151 3.97 -5.24 -6.26
N TYR A 152 3.33 -4.37 -7.04
CA TYR A 152 2.36 -3.40 -6.55
C TYR A 152 1.15 -4.06 -5.86
N CYS A 153 0.61 -5.13 -6.45
CA CYS A 153 -0.54 -5.85 -5.90
C CYS A 153 -0.23 -6.52 -4.56
N LEU A 154 1.03 -6.95 -4.36
CA LEU A 154 1.49 -7.62 -3.15
C LEU A 154 1.96 -6.65 -2.07
N ARG A 155 2.04 -5.34 -2.35
CA ARG A 155 2.43 -4.36 -1.34
C ARG A 155 1.50 -4.40 -0.13
N PRO A 156 2.05 -4.40 1.09
CA PRO A 156 1.28 -4.39 2.33
C PRO A 156 0.55 -3.06 2.51
N ILE A 157 -0.71 -3.13 2.89
CA ILE A 157 -1.51 -2.03 3.41
C ILE A 157 -2.20 -2.57 4.65
N ARG A 158 -1.82 -2.06 5.83
CA ARG A 158 -2.32 -2.56 7.13
C ARG A 158 -2.18 -4.09 7.26
N ASN A 159 -0.98 -4.60 6.97
CA ASN A 159 -0.63 -6.04 7.03
C ASN A 159 -1.38 -6.95 6.03
N GLN A 160 -2.00 -6.39 4.99
CA GLN A 160 -2.61 -7.18 3.91
C GLN A 160 -2.16 -6.68 2.54
N PRO A 161 -2.08 -7.54 1.51
CA PRO A 161 -1.80 -7.08 0.15
C PRO A 161 -2.82 -6.04 -0.35
N LEU A 162 -2.34 -4.99 -1.01
CA LEU A 162 -3.16 -3.96 -1.68
C LEU A 162 -4.27 -4.61 -2.52
N LEU A 163 -3.95 -5.71 -3.19
CA LEU A 163 -4.88 -6.45 -4.02
C LEU A 163 -6.15 -6.85 -3.26
N THR A 164 -6.04 -7.24 -1.99
CA THR A 164 -7.19 -7.62 -1.15
C THR A 164 -8.16 -6.46 -1.00
N TYR A 165 -7.64 -5.26 -0.71
CA TYR A 165 -8.45 -4.05 -0.59
C TYR A 165 -9.12 -3.66 -1.92
N ARG A 166 -8.37 -3.71 -3.03
CA ARG A 166 -8.87 -3.40 -4.36
C ARG A 166 -9.97 -4.38 -4.79
N PHE A 167 -9.77 -5.66 -4.53
CA PHE A 167 -10.73 -6.72 -4.83
C PHE A 167 -12.04 -6.54 -4.07
N VAL A 168 -11.96 -6.30 -2.77
CA VAL A 168 -13.14 -6.06 -1.92
C VAL A 168 -13.88 -4.78 -2.36
N ASN A 169 -13.16 -3.72 -2.67
CA ASN A 169 -13.78 -2.48 -3.16
C ASN A 169 -14.45 -2.63 -4.51
N TYR A 170 -13.88 -3.44 -5.40
CA TYR A 170 -14.49 -3.79 -6.67
C TYR A 170 -15.82 -4.52 -6.44
N LEU A 171 -15.83 -5.54 -5.60
CA LEU A 171 -17.06 -6.27 -5.25
C LEU A 171 -18.13 -5.34 -4.65
N ARG A 172 -17.74 -4.42 -3.76
CA ARG A 172 -18.67 -3.44 -3.16
C ARG A 172 -19.29 -2.51 -4.20
N ARG A 173 -18.51 -2.05 -5.18
CA ARG A 173 -18.99 -1.19 -6.29
C ARG A 173 -19.94 -1.97 -7.19
N SER A 174 -19.59 -3.21 -7.54
CA SER A 174 -20.40 -4.10 -8.38
C SER A 174 -21.76 -4.43 -7.75
N GLN A 175 -21.83 -4.58 -6.41
CA GLN A 175 -23.09 -4.84 -5.69
C GLN A 175 -24.04 -3.64 -5.57
N ARG A 176 -23.54 -2.39 -5.59
CA ARG A 176 -24.38 -1.18 -5.45
C ARG A 176 -25.31 -0.91 -6.63
N GLY A 177 -25.14 -1.62 -7.76
CA GLY A 177 -25.98 -1.51 -8.96
C GLY A 177 -27.28 -2.33 -8.94
N GLY A 178 -27.61 -3.04 -7.86
CA GLY A 178 -28.88 -3.77 -7.74
C GLY A 178 -29.09 -4.37 -6.36
N MET A 179 -30.09 -3.84 -5.64
CA MET A 179 -30.44 -4.12 -4.25
C MET A 179 -30.51 -5.61 -3.86
N THR A 180 -29.59 -6.04 -2.99
CA THR A 180 -29.82 -6.93 -1.83
C THR A 180 -28.75 -6.60 -0.78
N GLN A 181 -29.16 -6.04 0.35
CA GLN A 181 -28.23 -5.58 1.39
C GLN A 181 -27.65 -6.76 2.18
N VAL A 182 -26.35 -7.03 2.01
CA VAL A 182 -25.57 -7.77 3.01
C VAL A 182 -25.15 -6.74 4.09
N PRO A 183 -25.43 -6.96 5.38
CA PRO A 183 -25.22 -5.94 6.42
C PRO A 183 -23.75 -5.49 6.54
N SER A 184 -23.55 -4.17 6.45
CA SER A 184 -22.26 -3.47 6.54
C SER A 184 -21.46 -3.75 7.82
N ALA A 185 -22.11 -4.24 8.88
CA ALA A 185 -21.51 -4.49 10.19
C ALA A 185 -20.67 -5.77 10.25
N GLU A 186 -21.03 -6.80 9.47
CA GLU A 186 -20.26 -8.05 9.38
C GLU A 186 -18.95 -7.84 8.61
N PHE A 187 -18.92 -6.84 7.72
CA PHE A 187 -17.82 -6.47 6.84
C PHE A 187 -16.65 -5.79 7.57
N ILE A 188 -16.92 -4.84 8.47
CA ILE A 188 -15.90 -4.15 9.27
C ILE A 188 -15.32 -5.09 10.33
N ARG A 189 -16.16 -5.97 10.87
CA ARG A 189 -15.76 -6.99 11.83
C ARG A 189 -14.79 -7.99 11.23
N LEU A 190 -14.98 -8.38 9.96
CA LEU A 190 -14.15 -9.36 9.27
C LEU A 190 -12.77 -8.87 8.82
N VAL A 191 -12.65 -7.60 8.43
CA VAL A 191 -11.35 -6.96 8.18
C VAL A 191 -10.59 -6.72 9.51
N SER A 192 -11.31 -6.69 10.64
CA SER A 192 -10.75 -6.42 11.98
C SER A 192 -10.59 -7.66 12.89
N GLU A 193 -11.28 -8.78 12.64
CA GLU A 193 -11.27 -9.99 13.50
C GLU A 193 -10.15 -10.99 13.16
N GLU A 194 -9.38 -10.80 12.09
CA GLU A 194 -8.14 -11.56 11.82
C GLU A 194 -6.88 -10.83 12.36
N ILE A 195 -7.02 -10.07 13.48
CA ILE A 195 -5.90 -9.42 14.18
C ILE A 195 -5.18 -10.37 15.17
N GLY A 196 -5.55 -11.64 15.26
CA GLY A 196 -4.79 -12.57 16.07
C GLY A 196 -5.11 -14.03 15.78
N GLN A 197 -4.03 -14.79 15.56
CA GLN A 197 -3.92 -16.24 15.75
C GLN A 197 -4.72 -17.09 14.76
N ASP A 198 -4.06 -17.50 13.67
CA ASP A 198 -3.92 -18.91 13.26
C ASP A 198 -3.33 -18.97 11.84
N ASP A 199 -2.01 -19.15 11.74
CA ASP A 199 -1.36 -19.58 10.49
C ASP A 199 -0.28 -20.63 10.83
N GLU A 200 -0.73 -21.83 11.23
CA GLU A 200 0.15 -23.00 11.40
C GLU A 200 -0.07 -24.11 10.37
N GLN A 201 -0.90 -23.92 9.35
CA GLN A 201 -1.06 -24.92 8.29
C GLN A 201 -1.15 -24.33 6.88
N GLY A 202 0.03 -24.12 6.29
CA GLY A 202 0.19 -23.86 4.87
C GLY A 202 1.66 -23.97 4.47
N SER A 203 2.13 -25.18 4.17
CA SER A 203 3.48 -25.42 3.65
C SER A 203 3.65 -24.86 2.23
N VAL A 204 3.89 -23.55 2.15
CA VAL A 204 4.38 -22.85 0.95
C VAL A 204 5.57 -22.01 1.40
N SER A 205 6.80 -22.49 1.10
CA SER A 205 8.11 -21.85 1.32
C SER A 205 8.17 -20.79 2.45
N LEU A 206 8.15 -21.24 3.71
CA LEU A 206 8.22 -20.42 4.92
C LEU A 206 9.54 -19.63 5.13
N LEU A 207 10.51 -19.78 4.22
CA LEU A 207 11.78 -19.05 4.27
C LEU A 207 11.77 -17.75 3.44
N ASP A 208 10.88 -17.65 2.44
CA ASP A 208 10.72 -16.44 1.63
C ASP A 208 9.67 -15.48 2.21
N ASN A 209 8.69 -15.99 2.97
CA ASN A 209 7.61 -15.16 3.51
C ASN A 209 8.04 -14.34 4.73
N SER A 210 8.87 -14.85 5.63
CA SER A 210 9.22 -14.13 6.87
C SER A 210 10.07 -12.88 6.62
N ALA A 211 11.11 -12.97 5.78
CA ALA A 211 11.92 -11.81 5.41
C ALA A 211 11.14 -10.77 4.59
N VAL A 212 10.16 -11.23 3.80
CA VAL A 212 9.28 -10.39 2.98
C VAL A 212 8.22 -9.72 3.85
N GLU A 213 7.64 -10.43 4.81
CA GLU A 213 6.69 -9.91 5.80
C GLU A 213 7.35 -8.88 6.71
N ASP A 214 8.58 -9.12 7.19
CA ASP A 214 9.33 -8.16 8.02
C ASP A 214 9.69 -6.89 7.24
N TYR A 215 10.15 -7.04 5.99
CA TYR A 215 10.48 -5.93 5.09
C TYR A 215 9.24 -5.09 4.75
N HIS A 216 8.16 -5.76 4.36
CA HIS A 216 6.91 -5.12 4.00
C HIS A 216 6.23 -4.50 5.24
N ALA A 217 6.28 -5.14 6.40
CA ALA A 217 5.79 -4.56 7.65
C ALA A 217 6.57 -3.30 8.03
N ALA A 218 7.90 -3.32 7.92
CA ALA A 218 8.74 -2.14 8.19
C ALA A 218 8.43 -0.99 7.21
N GLN A 219 8.30 -1.29 5.91
CA GLN A 219 7.97 -0.29 4.90
C GLN A 219 6.54 0.27 5.07
N ALA A 220 5.55 -0.60 5.33
CA ALA A 220 4.17 -0.16 5.61
C ALA A 220 4.09 0.69 6.88
N GLN A 221 4.89 0.37 7.90
CA GLN A 221 4.96 1.15 9.12
C GLN A 221 5.57 2.52 8.88
N LEU A 222 6.62 2.61 8.05
CA LEU A 222 7.23 3.88 7.64
C LEU A 222 6.29 4.74 6.79
N GLU A 223 5.67 4.15 5.76
CA GLU A 223 4.71 4.84 4.89
C GLU A 223 3.45 5.26 5.67
N GLN A 224 2.96 4.42 6.59
CA GLN A 224 1.85 4.77 7.48
C GLN A 224 2.27 5.87 8.45
N GLN A 225 3.51 5.89 8.94
CA GLN A 225 4.02 6.94 9.81
C GLN A 225 4.15 8.27 9.06
N GLU A 226 4.63 8.25 7.81
CA GLU A 226 4.74 9.42 6.95
C GLU A 226 3.36 9.96 6.52
N LEU A 227 2.42 9.06 6.19
CA LEU A 227 1.03 9.42 5.93
C LEU A 227 0.37 10.00 7.18
N ARG A 228 0.61 9.41 8.36
CA ARG A 228 0.12 9.92 9.65
C ARG A 228 0.69 11.30 9.92
N GLN A 229 1.99 11.52 9.75
CA GLN A 229 2.62 12.83 9.93
C GLN A 229 2.05 13.89 8.98
N ASN A 230 1.84 13.54 7.71
CA ASN A 230 1.21 14.45 6.73
C ASN A 230 -0.22 14.81 7.10
N VAL A 231 -1.02 13.85 7.57
CA VAL A 231 -2.40 14.10 8.01
C VAL A 231 -2.43 14.94 9.30
N VAL A 232 -1.55 14.66 10.26
CA VAL A 232 -1.40 15.47 11.49
C VAL A 232 -1.04 16.91 11.15
N ARG A 233 -0.08 17.11 10.24
CA ARG A 233 0.35 18.44 9.81
C ARG A 233 -0.80 19.22 9.18
N ARG A 234 -1.50 18.63 8.19
CA ARG A 234 -2.64 19.27 7.54
C ARG A 234 -3.80 19.57 8.49
N LEU A 235 -4.07 18.69 9.45
CA LEU A 235 -5.09 18.93 10.47
C LEU A 235 -4.65 20.03 11.44
N SER A 236 -3.39 20.06 11.85
CA SER A 236 -2.80 21.12 12.68
C SER A 236 -2.93 22.47 12.00
N ASP A 237 -2.51 22.57 10.73
CA ASP A 237 -2.60 23.79 9.92
C ASP A 237 -4.06 24.27 9.79
N TYR A 238 -5.00 23.34 9.55
CA TYR A 238 -6.43 23.65 9.48
C TYR A 238 -6.99 24.15 10.83
N LEU A 239 -6.61 23.52 11.94
CA LEU A 239 -7.07 23.90 13.27
C LEU A 239 -6.54 25.29 13.67
N GLU A 240 -5.28 25.56 13.35
CA GLU A 240 -4.65 26.86 13.60
C GLU A 240 -5.30 27.98 12.77
N GLU A 241 -5.56 27.73 11.48
CA GLU A 241 -6.10 28.75 10.57
C GLU A 241 -7.62 28.98 10.72
N LYS A 242 -8.40 27.93 11.00
CA LYS A 242 -9.88 27.96 10.91
C LYS A 242 -10.63 27.74 12.21
N VAL A 243 -9.97 27.31 13.29
CA VAL A 243 -10.67 26.88 14.52
C VAL A 243 -10.20 27.64 15.75
N ASP A 244 -8.94 27.49 16.12
CA ASP A 244 -8.31 28.12 17.29
C ASP A 244 -6.80 27.80 17.26
N PRO A 245 -5.89 28.78 17.40
CA PRO A 245 -4.46 28.51 17.51
C PRO A 245 -4.12 27.53 18.65
N LEU A 246 -4.85 27.58 19.77
CA LEU A 246 -4.67 26.66 20.90
C LEU A 246 -5.12 25.22 20.59
N ALA A 247 -5.96 25.02 19.58
CA ALA A 247 -6.42 23.69 19.17
C ALA A 247 -5.33 22.88 18.45
N ALA A 248 -4.44 23.55 17.71
CA ALA A 248 -3.29 22.92 17.08
C ALA A 248 -2.27 22.46 18.13
N SER A 249 -1.96 23.32 19.11
CA SER A 249 -1.09 22.97 20.24
C SER A 249 -1.66 21.84 21.09
N TRP A 250 -2.97 21.86 21.36
CA TRP A 250 -3.66 20.77 22.06
C TRP A 250 -3.54 19.43 21.29
N LEU A 251 -3.72 19.43 19.97
CA LEU A 251 -3.61 18.23 19.14
C LEU A 251 -2.20 17.62 19.20
N GLN A 252 -1.15 18.44 19.15
CA GLN A 252 0.24 17.97 19.21
C GLN A 252 0.56 17.30 20.55
N LEU A 253 0.18 17.93 21.67
CA LEU A 253 0.39 17.37 23.00
C LEU A 253 -0.44 16.10 23.23
N TYR A 254 -1.67 16.06 22.70
CA TYR A 254 -2.51 14.88 22.74
C TYR A 254 -1.90 13.70 21.98
N LEU A 255 -1.34 13.94 20.80
CA LEU A 255 -0.68 12.89 20.00
C LEU A 255 0.63 12.38 20.62
N GLN A 256 1.22 13.13 21.54
CA GLN A 256 2.36 12.69 22.36
C GLN A 256 1.93 11.84 23.57
N GLY A 257 0.63 11.61 23.76
CA GLY A 257 0.09 10.81 24.85
C GLY A 257 -0.07 11.56 26.18
N ILE A 258 0.01 12.89 26.17
CA ILE A 258 -0.11 13.71 27.37
C ILE A 258 -1.59 13.75 27.81
N THR A 259 -1.84 13.53 29.10
CA THR A 259 -3.18 13.54 29.68
C THR A 259 -3.79 14.95 29.64
N GLN A 260 -5.12 15.07 29.73
CA GLN A 260 -5.79 16.37 29.69
C GLN A 260 -5.33 17.29 30.84
N ASP A 261 -5.03 16.72 32.01
CA ASP A 261 -4.45 17.45 33.14
C ASP A 261 -3.03 17.95 32.83
N GLY A 262 -2.18 17.12 32.23
CA GLY A 262 -0.85 17.53 31.79
C GLY A 262 -0.88 18.59 30.68
N ILE A 263 -1.86 18.52 29.77
CA ILE A 263 -2.09 19.53 28.74
C ILE A 263 -2.56 20.85 29.37
N SER A 264 -3.40 20.79 30.41
CA SER A 264 -3.86 21.97 31.17
C SER A 264 -2.69 22.72 31.80
N GLU A 265 -1.75 22.00 32.41
CA GLU A 265 -0.55 22.57 33.02
C GLU A 265 0.41 23.15 31.97
N GLN A 266 0.65 22.46 30.86
CA GLN A 266 1.58 22.91 29.82
C GLN A 266 1.06 24.09 29.00
N LEU A 267 -0.24 24.13 28.71
CA LEU A 267 -0.86 25.24 27.97
C LEU A 267 -1.26 26.40 28.90
N GLY A 268 -1.16 26.23 30.23
CA GLY A 268 -1.51 27.25 31.21
C GLY A 268 -3.00 27.63 31.18
N ILE A 269 -3.87 26.76 30.68
CA ILE A 269 -5.32 26.99 30.55
C ILE A 269 -6.09 26.13 31.53
N PRO A 270 -7.27 26.58 32.02
CA PRO A 270 -8.09 25.78 32.92
C PRO A 270 -8.52 24.45 32.31
N ILE A 271 -8.56 23.39 33.12
CA ILE A 271 -8.92 22.02 32.67
C ILE A 271 -10.26 21.97 31.91
N LYS A 272 -11.25 22.78 32.33
CA LYS A 272 -12.54 22.90 31.66
C LYS A 272 -12.41 23.41 30.22
N GLN A 273 -11.43 24.26 29.94
CA GLN A 273 -11.14 24.79 28.61
C GLN A 273 -10.42 23.75 27.75
N VAL A 274 -9.58 22.90 28.34
CA VAL A 274 -8.96 21.75 27.67
C VAL A 274 -10.02 20.76 27.17
N TYR A 275 -11.02 20.42 27.99
CA TYR A 275 -12.13 19.56 27.56
C TYR A 275 -12.98 20.17 26.44
N ARG A 276 -13.18 21.50 26.44
CA ARG A 276 -13.85 22.21 25.34
C ARG A 276 -13.02 22.19 24.05
N LEU A 277 -11.70 22.36 24.15
CA LEU A 277 -10.80 22.23 23.02
C LEU A 277 -10.84 20.81 22.44
N ARG A 278 -10.83 19.78 23.31
CA ARG A 278 -11.01 18.39 22.91
C ARG A 278 -12.27 18.18 22.08
N GLU A 279 -13.42 18.63 22.58
CA GLU A 279 -14.70 18.49 21.87
C GLU A 279 -14.69 19.22 20.53
N LYS A 280 -14.17 20.46 20.51
CA LYS A 280 -14.08 21.29 19.31
C LYS A 280 -13.16 20.65 18.26
N VAL A 281 -11.97 20.17 18.65
CA VAL A 281 -11.02 19.46 17.79
C VAL A 281 -11.64 18.16 17.27
N SER A 282 -12.27 17.38 18.13
CA SER A 282 -12.92 16.12 17.75
C SER A 282 -14.04 16.34 16.74
N TYR A 283 -14.85 17.40 16.92
CA TYR A 283 -15.89 17.79 15.97
C TYR A 283 -15.32 18.16 14.61
N HIS A 284 -14.29 19.02 14.55
CA HIS A 284 -13.71 19.47 13.28
C HIS A 284 -12.95 18.35 12.56
N ALA A 285 -12.26 17.51 13.31
CA ALA A 285 -11.58 16.34 12.78
C ALA A 285 -12.59 15.34 12.17
N LEU A 286 -13.68 14.99 12.85
CA LEU A 286 -14.66 14.00 12.39
C LEU A 286 -15.66 14.52 11.36
N LYS A 287 -16.15 15.77 11.49
CA LYS A 287 -17.19 16.30 10.60
C LYS A 287 -16.66 17.06 9.39
N VAL A 288 -15.52 17.76 9.53
CA VAL A 288 -15.06 18.68 8.48
C VAL A 288 -13.85 18.12 7.72
N PHE A 289 -12.90 17.52 8.44
CA PHE A 289 -11.66 17.01 7.86
C PHE A 289 -11.81 15.56 7.33
N ALA A 290 -12.33 14.64 8.16
CA ALA A 290 -12.60 13.25 7.80
C ALA A 290 -13.59 13.11 6.63
N ALA A 291 -14.61 13.97 6.56
CA ALA A 291 -15.62 13.94 5.49
C ALA A 291 -15.08 14.36 4.11
N ARG A 292 -13.92 15.04 4.03
CA ARG A 292 -13.37 15.58 2.78
C ARG A 292 -12.09 14.90 2.31
N GLN A 293 -11.25 14.36 3.20
CA GLN A 293 -9.89 13.93 2.80
C GLN A 293 -9.45 12.54 3.30
N SER A 294 -9.81 12.08 4.51
CA SER A 294 -9.38 10.77 5.04
C SER A 294 -10.17 10.34 6.30
N PRO A 295 -11.34 9.70 6.18
CA PRO A 295 -12.22 9.43 7.32
C PRO A 295 -11.74 8.33 8.28
N GLU A 296 -10.97 7.35 7.80
CA GLU A 296 -10.60 6.18 8.59
C GLU A 296 -9.46 6.44 9.61
N LEU A 297 -8.47 7.27 9.26
CA LEU A 297 -7.32 7.60 10.13
C LEU A 297 -7.71 8.48 11.32
N VAL A 298 -8.63 9.42 11.09
CA VAL A 298 -9.11 10.34 12.12
C VAL A 298 -9.99 9.62 13.15
N ALA A 299 -10.76 8.62 12.71
CA ALA A 299 -11.57 7.79 13.60
C ALA A 299 -10.71 6.89 14.50
N GLU A 300 -9.57 6.38 14.00
CA GLU A 300 -8.62 5.56 14.78
C GLU A 300 -8.00 6.37 15.95
N TRP A 301 -7.61 7.62 15.71
CA TRP A 301 -7.00 8.49 16.75
C TRP A 301 -7.97 8.96 17.83
N LEU A 302 -9.23 9.20 17.47
CA LEU A 302 -10.27 9.67 18.40
C LEU A 302 -11.01 8.52 19.09
N GLY A 303 -10.92 7.30 18.56
CA GLY A 303 -11.59 6.10 19.08
C GLY A 303 -10.85 5.38 20.21
N GLN A 304 -9.58 5.70 20.50
CA GLN A 304 -8.79 5.03 21.53
C GLN A 304 -9.19 5.35 23.00
N GLN A 305 -10.28 6.08 23.25
CA GLN A 305 -10.72 6.43 24.61
C GLN A 305 -12.01 5.74 25.09
N ASN A 306 -12.39 4.60 24.51
CA ASN A 306 -13.34 3.69 25.18
C ASN A 306 -12.64 2.54 25.93
N ARG A 307 -11.41 2.78 26.42
CA ARG A 307 -10.77 1.99 27.46
C ARG A 307 -10.17 2.90 28.51
#